data_AF-A0A963B2P6-F1
#
_entry.id   AF-A0A963B2P6-F1
#
_cell.length_a   1.000
_cell.length_b   1.000
_cell.length_c   1.000
_cell.angle_alpha   90.00
_cell.angle_beta   90.00
_cell.angle_gamma   90.00
#
_symmetry.space_group_name_H-M   'P 1'
#
loop_
_entity.id
_entity.type
_entity.pdbx_description
1 polymer ?
#
loop_
_entity_poly.entity_id
_entity_poly.type
_entity_poly.pdbx_seq_one_letter_code
_entity_poly.pdbx_strand_id
1 'polypeptide(L)'
;MTQESDQEPRAEIHIGDSQVTLLGTAHVSRASAERVKELLVTGEYNAVAVELCPSRYHALIDPDALSRMDLFRVFKEGKASMVAANLALGAYQQRIAEQLDIEPGAEQRAAVHYARANNIPVLLIDREIGVTLKRVMHNIPWWRRLGIVAGLLASVISREQVSEEEIEALKQGDMLETTFAEFA
;
A
#
# COMPACT_ATOMS: atom_id res chain seq x y z
N MET A 1 13.26 30.09 18.77
CA MET A 1 12.45 29.27 17.86
C MET A 1 13.40 28.45 17.00
N THR A 2 13.82 27.31 17.54
CA THR A 2 14.53 26.26 16.79
C THR A 2 13.49 25.58 15.91
N GLN A 3 13.69 25.64 14.60
CA GLN A 3 12.91 24.86 13.63
C GLN A 3 13.19 23.39 13.91
N GLU A 4 12.23 22.68 14.50
CA GLU A 4 12.21 21.22 14.43
C GLU A 4 12.09 20.86 12.96
N SER A 5 13.18 20.33 12.39
CA SER A 5 13.14 19.78 11.05
C SER A 5 12.20 18.58 11.08
N ASP A 6 11.22 18.61 10.19
CA ASP A 6 10.25 17.56 9.84
C ASP A 6 10.96 16.33 9.24
N GLN A 7 11.99 15.83 9.93
CA GLN A 7 12.82 14.71 9.50
C GLN A 7 12.08 13.42 9.80
N GLU A 8 11.62 12.78 8.73
CA GLU A 8 11.20 11.39 8.79
C GLU A 8 12.24 10.52 9.50
N PRO A 9 11.82 9.50 10.26
CA PRO A 9 12.73 8.68 11.03
C PRO A 9 13.73 7.97 10.10
N ARG A 10 14.97 8.46 10.08
CA ARG A 10 16.08 7.90 9.31
C ARG A 10 17.06 7.21 10.25
N ALA A 11 17.50 6.02 9.87
CA ALA A 11 18.59 5.32 10.54
C ALA A 11 19.65 4.88 9.54
N GLU A 12 20.91 4.91 9.96
CA GLU A 12 22.03 4.39 9.19
C GLU A 12 22.59 3.15 9.88
N ILE A 13 22.75 2.08 9.12
CA ILE A 13 23.19 0.78 9.62
C ILE A 13 24.32 0.30 8.73
N HIS A 14 25.36 -0.26 9.33
CA HIS A 14 26.42 -0.97 8.61
C HIS A 14 26.20 -2.47 8.74
N ILE A 15 26.15 -3.18 7.61
CA ILE A 15 26.00 -4.63 7.54
C ILE A 15 27.12 -5.17 6.64
N GLY A 16 28.15 -5.77 7.26
CA GLY A 16 29.36 -6.15 6.54
C GLY A 16 29.99 -4.93 5.85
N ASP A 17 30.23 -5.05 4.54
CA ASP A 17 30.78 -3.97 3.72
C ASP A 17 29.70 -3.03 3.13
N SER A 18 28.43 -3.20 3.52
CA SER A 18 27.30 -2.41 3.02
C SER A 18 26.86 -1.36 4.03
N GLN A 19 26.67 -0.12 3.57
CA GLN A 19 25.97 0.93 4.30
C GLN A 19 24.50 0.95 3.88
N VAL A 20 23.60 0.88 4.86
CA VAL A 20 22.16 0.81 4.66
C VAL A 20 21.52 2.03 5.31
N THR A 21 20.77 2.80 4.53
CA THR A 21 19.91 3.86 5.04
C THR A 21 18.48 3.34 5.11
N LEU A 22 17.94 3.26 6.33
CA LEU A 22 16.53 3.00 6.56
C LEU A 22 15.79 4.33 6.60
N LEU A 23 14.79 4.46 5.75
CA LEU A 23 13.87 5.59 5.72
C LEU A 23 12.50 5.11 6.19
N GLY A 24 12.07 5.52 7.38
CA GLY A 24 10.72 5.26 7.84
C GLY A 24 9.75 6.22 7.16
N THR A 25 8.83 5.68 6.38
CA THR A 25 7.84 6.46 5.62
C THR A 25 6.46 6.32 6.26
N ALA A 26 5.64 7.38 6.20
CA ALA A 26 4.21 7.25 6.47
C ALA A 26 3.49 6.99 5.14
N HIS A 27 2.74 5.89 5.03
CA HIS A 27 2.09 5.38 3.78
C HIS A 27 1.06 6.31 3.09
N VAL A 28 0.92 7.55 3.55
CA VAL A 28 0.06 8.59 2.96
C VAL A 28 0.71 9.97 3.14
N SER A 29 2.03 10.09 2.92
CA SER A 29 2.75 11.36 3.08
C SER A 29 3.44 11.78 1.80
N ARG A 30 3.08 12.97 1.30
CA ARG A 30 3.79 13.66 0.21
C ARG A 30 5.25 13.96 0.59
N ALA A 31 5.51 14.23 1.87
CA ALA A 31 6.86 14.45 2.37
C ALA A 31 7.74 13.22 2.19
N SER A 32 7.20 12.01 2.41
CA SER A 32 7.93 10.74 2.18
C SER A 32 8.33 10.58 0.72
N ALA A 33 7.43 10.90 -0.21
CA ALA A 33 7.71 10.80 -1.64
C ALA A 33 8.80 11.79 -2.11
N GLU A 34 8.76 13.05 -1.65
CA GLU A 34 9.82 14.02 -1.97
C GLU A 34 11.15 13.63 -1.32
N ARG A 35 11.13 13.08 -0.10
CA ARG A 35 12.37 12.67 0.57
C ARG A 35 13.06 11.52 -0.15
N VAL A 36 12.29 10.52 -0.58
CA VAL A 36 12.78 9.41 -1.41
C VAL A 36 13.43 9.94 -2.69
N LYS A 37 12.81 10.90 -3.37
CA LYS A 37 13.36 11.56 -4.55
C LYS A 37 14.69 12.25 -4.24
N GLU A 38 14.73 13.08 -3.20
CA GLU A 38 15.95 13.81 -2.82
C GLU A 38 17.12 12.86 -2.59
N LEU A 39 16.89 11.74 -1.90
CA LEU A 39 17.91 10.73 -1.64
C LEU A 39 18.36 10.01 -2.91
N LEU A 40 17.44 9.59 -3.77
CA LEU A 40 17.79 8.84 -4.97
C LEU A 40 18.47 9.69 -6.04
N VAL A 41 18.24 11.01 -6.04
CA VAL A 41 18.89 11.95 -6.98
C VAL A 41 20.34 12.27 -6.58
N THR A 42 20.77 12.04 -5.34
CA THR A 42 22.17 12.29 -4.94
C THR A 42 23.17 11.41 -5.68
N GLY A 43 22.73 10.23 -6.15
CA GLY A 43 23.61 9.23 -6.77
C GLY A 43 24.46 8.44 -5.75
N GLU A 44 24.21 8.61 -4.45
CA GLU A 44 24.96 7.93 -3.39
C GLU A 44 24.55 6.46 -3.21
N TYR A 45 23.40 6.05 -3.75
CA TYR A 45 22.81 4.73 -3.54
C TYR A 45 23.00 3.82 -4.76
N ASN A 46 23.43 2.58 -4.51
CA ASN A 46 23.63 1.58 -5.57
C ASN A 46 22.42 0.66 -5.76
N ALA A 47 21.43 0.68 -4.86
CA ALA A 47 20.18 -0.04 -4.95
C ALA A 47 19.13 0.63 -4.03
N VAL A 48 17.85 0.40 -4.30
CA VAL A 48 16.76 0.74 -3.38
C VAL A 48 15.98 -0.52 -3.03
N ALA A 49 15.76 -0.77 -1.74
CA ALA A 49 14.88 -1.82 -1.27
C ALA A 49 13.52 -1.23 -0.89
N VAL A 50 12.43 -1.79 -1.40
CA VAL A 50 11.07 -1.29 -1.19
C VAL A 50 10.22 -2.39 -0.55
N GLU A 51 9.44 -2.03 0.48
CA GLU A 51 8.46 -2.90 1.15
C GLU A 51 7.24 -3.18 0.25
N LEU A 52 7.51 -3.88 -0.86
CA LEU A 52 6.55 -4.30 -1.86
C LEU A 52 6.89 -5.73 -2.29
N CYS A 53 5.85 -6.55 -2.44
CA CYS A 53 5.97 -7.86 -3.08
C CYS A 53 5.78 -7.74 -4.61
N PRO A 54 6.27 -8.71 -5.39
CA PRO A 54 6.11 -8.74 -6.85
C PRO A 54 4.70 -8.41 -7.33
N SER A 55 3.66 -9.05 -6.77
CA SER A 55 2.27 -8.80 -7.17
C SER A 55 1.85 -7.33 -6.99
N ARG A 56 2.19 -6.71 -5.85
CA ARG A 56 1.87 -5.30 -5.58
C ARG A 56 2.74 -4.35 -6.42
N TYR A 57 4.00 -4.70 -6.65
CA TYR A 57 4.87 -3.95 -7.54
C TYR A 57 4.32 -3.90 -8.96
N HIS A 58 3.88 -5.05 -9.51
CA HIS A 58 3.27 -5.10 -10.85
C HIS A 58 2.01 -4.26 -10.95
N ALA A 59 1.12 -4.34 -9.95
CA ALA A 59 -0.07 -3.50 -9.90
C ALA A 59 0.25 -2.00 -9.81
N LEU A 60 1.38 -1.64 -9.19
CA LEU A 60 1.82 -0.25 -9.05
C LEU A 60 2.45 0.31 -10.33
N ILE A 61 3.24 -0.48 -11.06
CA ILE A 61 3.87 -0.04 -12.32
C ILE A 61 2.93 -0.13 -13.53
N ASP A 62 1.92 -0.98 -13.42
CA ASP A 62 1.02 -1.31 -14.52
C ASP A 62 -0.39 -1.61 -13.97
N PRO A 63 -1.08 -0.57 -13.45
CA PRO A 63 -2.42 -0.73 -12.87
C PRO A 63 -3.44 -1.25 -13.90
N ASP A 64 -3.19 -0.96 -15.18
CA ASP A 64 -4.00 -1.41 -16.30
C ASP A 64 -3.63 -2.81 -16.83
N ALA A 65 -2.63 -3.49 -16.27
CA ALA A 65 -2.28 -4.85 -16.71
C ALA A 65 -3.50 -5.79 -16.67
N LEU A 66 -4.29 -5.67 -15.62
CA LEU A 66 -5.52 -6.45 -15.38
C LEU A 66 -6.68 -6.00 -16.29
N SER A 67 -6.79 -4.70 -16.59
CA SER A 67 -7.82 -4.20 -17.53
C SER A 67 -7.51 -4.61 -18.97
N ARG A 68 -6.22 -4.75 -19.30
CA ARG A 68 -5.71 -5.28 -20.58
C ARG A 68 -5.68 -6.80 -20.67
N MET A 69 -5.87 -7.52 -19.57
CA MET A 69 -6.19 -8.95 -19.60
C MET A 69 -7.61 -9.12 -20.15
N ASP A 70 -7.67 -9.07 -21.48
CA ASP A 70 -8.77 -9.32 -22.39
C ASP A 70 -10.11 -9.66 -21.70
N LEU A 71 -10.85 -8.61 -21.32
CA LEU A 71 -12.20 -8.70 -20.77
C LEU A 71 -13.13 -9.56 -21.66
N PHE A 72 -12.83 -9.64 -22.97
CA PHE A 72 -13.52 -10.52 -23.92
C PHE A 72 -13.24 -12.01 -23.69
N ARG A 73 -12.00 -12.41 -23.35
CA ARG A 73 -11.70 -13.80 -22.95
C ARG A 73 -12.42 -14.17 -21.65
N VAL A 74 -12.45 -13.24 -20.69
CA VAL A 74 -13.08 -13.45 -19.37
C VAL A 74 -14.61 -13.53 -19.48
N PHE A 75 -15.25 -12.74 -20.37
CA PHE A 75 -16.67 -12.84 -20.67
C PHE A 75 -17.04 -14.18 -21.34
N LYS A 76 -16.20 -14.66 -22.26
CA LYS A 76 -16.42 -15.92 -22.99
C LYS A 76 -16.28 -17.16 -22.10
N GLU A 77 -15.57 -17.05 -20.98
CA GLU A 77 -15.41 -18.10 -19.95
C GLU A 77 -16.49 -18.08 -18.85
N GLY A 78 -17.52 -17.23 -18.95
CA GLY A 78 -18.62 -17.17 -17.97
C GLY A 78 -18.30 -16.44 -16.67
N LYS A 79 -17.21 -15.66 -16.62
CA LYS A 79 -16.73 -14.95 -15.42
C LYS A 79 -17.22 -13.49 -15.33
N ALA A 80 -18.39 -13.20 -15.90
CA ALA A 80 -18.94 -11.84 -15.97
C ALA A 80 -19.10 -11.16 -14.59
N SER A 81 -19.39 -11.95 -13.54
CA SER A 81 -19.45 -11.47 -12.15
C SER A 81 -18.10 -10.99 -11.61
N MET A 82 -17.00 -11.66 -11.99
CA MET A 82 -15.64 -11.26 -11.61
C MET A 82 -15.21 -9.96 -12.31
N VAL A 83 -15.65 -9.77 -13.56
CA VAL A 83 -15.44 -8.52 -14.32
C VAL A 83 -16.20 -7.36 -13.70
N ALA A 84 -17.47 -7.56 -13.34
CA ALA A 84 -18.26 -6.52 -12.67
C ALA A 84 -17.66 -6.14 -11.30
N ALA A 85 -17.17 -7.12 -10.53
CA ALA A 85 -16.47 -6.88 -9.27
C ALA A 85 -15.17 -6.08 -9.47
N ASN A 86 -14.39 -6.40 -10.51
CA ASN A 86 -13.16 -5.68 -10.82
C ASN A 86 -13.41 -4.26 -11.36
N LEU A 87 -14.46 -4.04 -12.15
CA LEU A 87 -14.86 -2.71 -12.60
C LEU A 87 -15.37 -1.84 -11.45
N ALA A 88 -16.14 -2.43 -10.53
CA ALA A 88 -16.56 -1.75 -9.31
C ALA A 88 -15.37 -1.40 -8.42
N LEU A 89 -14.38 -2.30 -8.31
CA LEU A 89 -13.15 -2.06 -7.57
C LEU A 89 -12.28 -0.97 -8.22
N GLY A 90 -12.13 -0.97 -9.54
CA GLY A 90 -11.42 0.07 -10.28
C GLY A 90 -12.07 1.45 -10.15
N ALA A 91 -13.40 1.52 -10.26
CA ALA A 91 -14.16 2.76 -10.02
C ALA A 91 -14.04 3.24 -8.56
N TYR A 92 -13.96 2.33 -7.60
CA TYR A 92 -13.72 2.64 -6.20
C TYR A 92 -12.28 3.16 -5.96
N GLN A 93 -11.29 2.54 -6.60
CA GLN A 93 -9.89 2.96 -6.55
C GLN A 93 -9.68 4.36 -7.16
N GLN A 94 -10.30 4.63 -8.30
CA GLN A 94 -10.21 5.93 -8.96
C GLN A 94 -10.85 7.04 -8.12
N ARG A 95 -11.96 6.72 -7.43
CA ARG A 95 -12.61 7.65 -6.50
C ARG A 95 -11.77 7.94 -5.26
N ILE A 96 -11.03 6.97 -4.73
CA ILE A 96 -10.08 7.20 -3.62
C ILE A 96 -8.90 8.07 -4.06
N ALA A 97 -8.39 7.88 -5.29
CA ALA A 97 -7.32 8.71 -5.84
C ALA A 97 -7.73 10.19 -5.97
N GLU A 98 -8.98 10.47 -6.36
CA GLU A 98 -9.51 11.83 -6.49
C GLU A 98 -9.82 12.53 -5.15
N GLN A 99 -10.07 11.78 -4.07
CA GLN A 99 -10.51 12.34 -2.79
C GLN A 99 -9.39 12.68 -1.80
N LEU A 100 -8.15 12.22 -2.02
CA LEU A 100 -7.07 12.35 -1.04
C LEU A 100 -5.92 13.29 -1.44
N ASP A 101 -5.85 13.77 -2.69
CA ASP A 101 -4.72 14.55 -3.27
C ASP A 101 -3.31 13.95 -3.00
N ILE A 102 -3.29 12.72 -2.48
CA ILE A 102 -2.16 11.90 -2.06
C ILE A 102 -2.58 10.48 -2.39
N GLU A 103 -2.04 9.95 -3.48
CA GLU A 103 -2.29 8.55 -3.85
C GLU A 103 -1.59 7.63 -2.82
N PRO A 104 -2.29 6.66 -2.18
CA PRO A 104 -1.66 5.70 -1.28
C PRO A 104 -0.47 4.99 -1.95
N GLY A 105 0.63 4.82 -1.21
CA GLY A 105 1.88 4.27 -1.75
C GLY A 105 2.68 5.24 -2.65
N ALA A 106 2.50 6.55 -2.49
CA ALA A 106 3.22 7.57 -3.26
C ALA A 106 4.74 7.50 -3.04
N GLU A 107 5.16 7.20 -1.82
CA GLU A 107 6.54 6.98 -1.44
C GLU A 107 7.15 5.78 -2.18
N GLN A 108 6.40 4.68 -2.29
CA GLN A 108 6.82 3.49 -3.00
C GLN A 108 6.85 3.74 -4.52
N ARG A 109 5.86 4.46 -5.07
CA ARG A 109 5.86 4.91 -6.47
C ARG A 109 7.06 5.79 -6.77
N ALA A 110 7.36 6.77 -5.92
CA ALA A 110 8.53 7.62 -6.06
C ALA A 110 9.83 6.79 -6.05
N ALA A 111 9.97 5.85 -5.12
CA ALA A 111 11.14 4.98 -5.04
C ALA A 111 11.35 4.22 -6.35
N VAL A 112 10.30 3.57 -6.86
CA VAL A 112 10.36 2.81 -8.11
C VAL A 112 10.66 3.71 -9.31
N HIS A 113 10.01 4.87 -9.40
CA HIS A 113 10.18 5.82 -10.49
C HIS A 113 11.60 6.38 -10.54
N TYR A 114 12.08 6.97 -9.44
CA TYR A 114 13.39 7.61 -9.40
C TYR A 114 14.53 6.61 -9.45
N ALA A 115 14.37 5.40 -8.90
CA ALA A 115 15.38 4.37 -9.07
C ALA A 115 15.51 3.95 -10.54
N ARG A 116 14.40 3.73 -11.25
CA ARG A 116 14.42 3.45 -12.69
C ARG A 116 15.02 4.60 -13.50
N ALA A 117 14.65 5.84 -13.20
CA ALA A 117 15.18 7.02 -13.88
C ALA A 117 16.70 7.18 -13.72
N ASN A 118 17.24 6.78 -12.57
CA ASN A 118 18.67 6.83 -12.26
C ASN A 118 19.40 5.51 -12.52
N ASN A 119 18.76 4.51 -13.15
CA ASN A 119 19.31 3.17 -13.39
C ASN A 119 19.80 2.45 -12.12
N ILE A 120 19.13 2.71 -11.00
CA ILE A 120 19.37 2.07 -9.71
C ILE A 120 18.45 0.82 -9.62
N PRO A 121 19.00 -0.37 -9.29
CA PRO A 121 18.21 -1.57 -9.04
C PRO A 121 17.15 -1.39 -7.96
N VAL A 122 15.93 -1.86 -8.23
CA VAL A 122 14.82 -1.94 -7.26
C VAL A 122 14.74 -3.36 -6.71
N LEU A 123 14.89 -3.51 -5.40
CA LEU A 123 14.80 -4.76 -4.67
C LEU A 123 13.46 -4.83 -3.93
N LEU A 124 12.69 -5.88 -4.19
CA LEU A 124 11.40 -6.13 -3.56
C LEU A 124 11.63 -6.97 -2.30
N ILE A 125 11.34 -6.40 -1.13
CA ILE A 125 11.68 -7.02 0.17
C ILE A 125 10.48 -7.46 0.99
N ASP A 126 9.27 -7.42 0.43
CA ASP A 126 8.06 -7.91 1.10
C ASP A 126 7.60 -9.27 0.55
N ARG A 127 6.90 -10.01 1.42
CA ARG A 127 6.28 -11.30 1.11
C ARG A 127 5.07 -11.12 0.21
N GLU A 128 4.87 -12.08 -0.69
CA GLU A 128 3.65 -12.17 -1.49
C GLU A 128 2.37 -12.00 -0.64
N ILE A 129 1.58 -10.98 -1.00
CA ILE A 129 0.41 -10.57 -0.23
C ILE A 129 -0.61 -11.71 -0.09
N GLY A 130 -0.75 -12.56 -1.11
CA GLY A 130 -1.61 -13.73 -1.06
C GLY A 130 -1.20 -14.75 0.02
N VAL A 131 0.10 -14.90 0.27
CA VAL A 131 0.61 -15.76 1.34
C VAL A 131 0.28 -15.15 2.70
N THR A 132 0.47 -13.84 2.87
CA THR A 132 0.10 -13.11 4.09
C THR A 132 -1.39 -13.27 4.39
N LEU A 133 -2.26 -12.98 3.41
CA LEU A 133 -3.71 -13.09 3.56
C LEU A 133 -4.16 -14.53 3.86
N LYS A 134 -3.55 -15.53 3.21
CA LYS A 134 -3.85 -16.94 3.49
C LYS A 134 -3.50 -17.32 4.93
N ARG A 135 -2.38 -16.83 5.46
CA ARG A 135 -1.98 -17.07 6.86
C ARG A 135 -2.93 -16.39 7.83
N VAL A 136 -3.25 -15.11 7.59
CA VAL A 136 -4.22 -14.35 8.39
C VAL A 136 -5.56 -15.09 8.42
N MET A 137 -6.06 -15.50 7.24
CA MET A 137 -7.31 -16.24 7.14
C MET A 137 -7.26 -17.57 7.90
N HIS A 138 -6.15 -18.30 7.84
CA HIS A 138 -5.98 -19.57 8.55
C HIS A 138 -6.03 -19.40 10.08
N ASN A 139 -5.50 -18.30 10.60
CA ASN A 139 -5.46 -18.01 12.04
C ASN A 139 -6.80 -17.48 12.59
N ILE A 140 -7.75 -17.13 11.73
CA ILE A 140 -9.05 -16.59 12.14
C ILE A 140 -10.10 -17.71 12.17
N PRO A 141 -10.82 -17.90 13.29
CA PRO A 141 -11.94 -18.85 13.37
C PRO A 141 -13.03 -18.56 12.34
N TRP A 142 -13.65 -19.61 11.80
CA TRP A 142 -14.55 -19.48 10.64
C TRP A 142 -15.75 -18.52 10.87
N TRP A 143 -16.25 -18.41 12.11
CA TRP A 143 -17.35 -17.48 12.43
C TRP A 143 -16.90 -16.01 12.39
N ARG A 144 -15.67 -15.69 12.83
CA ARG A 144 -15.12 -14.34 12.73
C ARG A 144 -14.89 -13.92 11.29
N ARG A 145 -14.58 -14.89 10.40
CA ARG A 145 -14.49 -14.63 8.95
C ARG A 145 -15.81 -14.10 8.37
N LEU A 146 -16.95 -14.61 8.84
CA LEU A 146 -18.26 -14.11 8.42
C LEU A 146 -18.45 -12.65 8.84
N GLY A 147 -18.00 -12.27 10.04
CA GLY A 147 -18.02 -10.88 10.51
C GLY A 147 -17.17 -9.95 9.63
N ILE A 148 -15.96 -10.37 9.27
CA ILE A 148 -15.08 -9.60 8.36
C ILE A 148 -15.75 -9.43 6.99
N VAL A 149 -16.30 -10.50 6.41
CA VAL A 149 -16.99 -10.44 5.12
C VAL A 149 -18.23 -9.55 5.20
N ALA A 150 -19.03 -9.66 6.25
CA ALA A 150 -20.21 -8.83 6.46
C ALA A 150 -19.83 -7.35 6.63
N GLY A 151 -18.76 -7.05 7.38
CA GLY A 151 -18.25 -5.69 7.56
C GLY A 151 -17.74 -5.08 6.25
N LEU A 152 -17.02 -5.84 5.43
CA LEU A 152 -16.58 -5.40 4.10
C LEU A 152 -17.77 -5.18 3.14
N LEU A 153 -18.80 -6.03 3.20
CA LEU A 153 -20.02 -5.81 2.41
C LEU A 153 -20.79 -4.58 2.88
N ALA A 154 -20.88 -4.37 4.20
CA ALA A 154 -21.51 -3.20 4.79
C ALA A 154 -20.75 -1.92 4.41
N SER A 155 -19.41 -1.92 4.38
CA SER A 155 -18.63 -0.73 3.97
C SER A 155 -18.77 -0.38 2.49
N VAL A 156 -19.03 -1.37 1.62
CA VAL A 156 -19.33 -1.11 0.20
C VAL A 156 -20.74 -0.52 0.01
N ILE A 157 -21.68 -0.89 0.88
CA ILE A 157 -23.08 -0.40 0.85
C ILE A 157 -23.21 0.96 1.55
N SER A 158 -22.48 1.17 2.65
CA SER A 158 -22.42 2.43 3.39
C SER A 158 -21.50 3.41 2.66
N ARG A 159 -22.07 4.13 1.69
CA ARG A 159 -21.43 5.24 0.96
C ARG A 159 -21.36 6.54 1.77
N GLU A 160 -21.59 6.51 3.09
CA GLU A 160 -21.51 7.71 3.91
C GLU A 160 -20.04 8.06 4.20
N GLN A 161 -19.71 9.33 4.00
CA GLN A 161 -18.40 9.89 4.23
C GLN A 161 -17.99 9.61 5.67
N VAL A 162 -16.88 8.90 5.85
CA VAL A 162 -16.24 8.71 7.17
C VAL A 162 -16.06 10.10 7.77
N SER A 163 -16.70 10.38 8.91
CA SER A 163 -16.61 11.70 9.54
C SER A 163 -15.19 11.92 10.07
N GLU A 164 -14.75 13.19 10.17
CA GLU A 164 -13.44 13.52 10.74
C GLU A 164 -13.23 12.89 12.13
N GLU A 165 -14.31 12.70 12.89
CA GLU A 165 -14.33 12.07 14.21
C GLU A 165 -13.96 10.57 14.15
N GLU A 166 -14.42 9.82 13.14
CA GLU A 166 -14.02 8.42 12.91
C GLU A 166 -12.57 8.29 12.45
N ILE A 167 -12.07 9.26 11.66
CA ILE A 167 -10.66 9.33 11.23
C ILE A 167 -9.75 9.65 12.42
N GLU A 168 -10.18 10.53 13.32
CA GLU A 168 -9.43 10.89 14.53
C GLU A 168 -9.39 9.72 15.54
N ALA A 169 -10.49 8.98 15.67
CA ALA A 169 -10.54 7.75 16.45
C ALA A 169 -9.61 6.65 15.90
N LEU A 170 -9.42 6.56 14.57
CA LEU A 170 -8.43 5.68 13.94
C LEU A 170 -6.99 6.14 14.16
N LYS A 171 -6.74 7.46 14.24
CA LYS A 171 -5.40 8.04 14.51
C LYS A 171 -4.99 7.91 15.98
N GLN A 172 -5.93 7.87 16.92
CA GLN A 172 -5.66 7.75 18.36
C GLN A 172 -5.29 6.33 18.82
N GLY A 173 -5.06 5.38 17.92
CA GLY A 173 -4.47 4.07 18.25
C GLY A 173 -5.44 3.06 18.90
N ASP A 174 -6.53 3.53 19.49
CA ASP A 174 -7.43 2.71 20.31
C ASP A 174 -8.20 1.64 19.52
N MET A 175 -8.58 1.90 18.26
CA MET A 175 -9.31 0.90 17.44
C MET A 175 -8.41 -0.25 16.97
N LEU A 176 -7.15 0.02 16.62
CA LEU A 176 -6.19 -1.02 16.26
C LEU A 176 -5.75 -1.80 17.49
N GLU A 177 -5.46 -1.12 18.61
CA GLU A 177 -5.05 -1.74 19.86
C GLU A 177 -6.16 -2.60 20.46
N THR A 178 -7.42 -2.14 20.43
CA THR A 178 -8.60 -2.93 20.83
C THR A 178 -8.83 -4.13 19.90
N THR A 179 -8.65 -3.95 18.60
CA THR A 179 -8.72 -5.06 17.63
C THR A 179 -7.61 -6.08 17.85
N PHE A 180 -6.37 -5.65 18.14
CA PHE A 180 -5.24 -6.53 18.46
C PHE A 180 -5.40 -7.20 19.84
N ALA A 181 -6.03 -6.54 20.81
CA ALA A 181 -6.36 -7.12 22.11
C ALA A 181 -7.46 -8.20 22.01
N GLU A 182 -8.37 -8.13 21.04
CA GLU A 182 -9.33 -9.21 20.73
C GLU A 182 -8.71 -10.39 19.96
N PHE A 183 -7.45 -10.26 19.52
CA PHE A 183 -6.66 -11.31 18.87
C PHE A 183 -5.65 -12.01 19.80
N ALA A 184 -5.54 -11.59 21.07
CA ALA A 184 -4.84 -12.30 22.15
C ALA A 184 -5.80 -13.22 22.93
#